data_AF-A0A7W4E5T7-F1
#
_entry.id   AF-A0A7W4E5T7-F1
#
_cell.length_a   1.000
_cell.length_b   1.000
_cell.length_c   1.000
_cell.angle_alpha   90.00
_cell.angle_beta   90.00
_cell.angle_gamma   90.00
#
_symmetry.space_group_name_H-M   'P 1'
#
loop_
_entity.id
_entity.type
_entity.pdbx_description
1 polymer ?
#
loop_
_entity_poly.entity_id
_entity_poly.type
_entity_poly.pdbx_seq_one_letter_code
_entity_poly.pdbx_strand_id
1 'polypeptide(L)'
;MVDRKKRHEILDNCKPPEEYKQTDAIIRPILRGRDIKKDNYEWTGLYCILAYFDFHREIDKYPAIYNHLKQYETALKRRGQARYTSNGKPKIGAEYPGQHHWLELDNNPRKEYMDDF
;
A
#
# COMPACT_ATOMS: atom_id res chain seq x y z
N MET A 1 0.21 3.13 7.74
CA MET A 1 -0.94 2.34 8.25
C MET A 1 -2.16 3.23 8.21
N VAL A 2 -3.33 2.64 8.01
CA VAL A 2 -4.61 3.34 7.91
C VAL A 2 -5.46 2.95 9.10
N ASP A 3 -6.04 3.91 9.81
CA ASP A 3 -7.02 3.64 10.88
C ASP A 3 -8.43 3.48 10.29
N ARG A 4 -9.39 3.04 11.11
CA ARG A 4 -10.78 2.85 10.68
C ARG A 4 -11.42 4.11 10.10
N LYS A 5 -11.17 5.28 10.68
CA LYS A 5 -11.74 6.54 10.20
C LYS A 5 -11.20 6.89 8.82
N LYS A 6 -9.88 6.78 8.65
CA LYS A 6 -9.21 7.04 7.38
C LYS A 6 -9.58 6.01 6.31
N ARG A 7 -9.80 4.74 6.68
CA ARG A 7 -10.35 3.73 5.76
C ARG A 7 -11.70 4.15 5.20
N HIS A 8 -12.63 4.54 6.09
CA HIS A 8 -13.95 5.01 5.64
C HIS A 8 -13.82 6.24 4.76
N GLU A 9 -12.98 7.22 5.15
CA GLU A 9 -12.74 8.42 4.34
C GLU A 9 -12.22 8.08 2.93
N ILE A 10 -11.33 7.09 2.78
CA ILE A 10 -10.86 6.66 1.46
C ILE A 10 -12.01 6.02 0.65
N LEU A 11 -12.79 5.15 1.28
CA LEU A 11 -13.90 4.45 0.63
C LEU A 11 -15.04 5.39 0.22
N ASP A 12 -15.38 6.37 1.07
CA ASP A 12 -16.42 7.38 0.79
C ASP A 12 -16.04 8.31 -0.37
N ASN A 13 -14.74 8.44 -0.66
CA ASN A 13 -14.23 9.20 -1.80
C ASN A 13 -14.20 8.40 -3.12
N CYS A 14 -14.46 7.09 -3.08
CA CYS A 14 -14.57 6.28 -4.29
C CYS A 14 -15.84 6.69 -5.06
N LYS A 15 -15.73 6.86 -6.38
CA LYS A 15 -16.84 7.38 -7.20
C LYS A 15 -17.66 6.27 -7.86
N PRO A 16 -17.12 5.47 -8.80
CA PRO A 16 -17.86 4.34 -9.31
C PRO A 16 -17.91 3.23 -8.25
N PRO A 17 -19.01 2.46 -8.18
CA PRO A 17 -19.10 1.28 -7.32
C PRO A 17 -17.97 0.27 -7.53
N GLU A 18 -17.41 0.23 -8.74
CA GLU A 18 -16.29 -0.63 -9.08
C GLU A 18 -15.00 -0.22 -8.36
N GLU A 19 -14.67 1.07 -8.32
CA GLU A 19 -13.53 1.59 -7.54
C GLU A 19 -13.71 1.25 -6.06
N TYR A 20 -14.92 1.41 -5.52
CA TYR A 20 -15.21 1.09 -4.13
C TYR A 20 -14.90 -0.38 -3.83
N LYS A 21 -15.44 -1.31 -4.64
CA LYS A 21 -15.22 -2.74 -4.46
C LYS A 21 -13.75 -3.12 -4.52
N GLN A 22 -13.03 -2.59 -5.52
CA GLN A 22 -11.61 -2.86 -5.69
C GLN A 22 -10.79 -2.27 -4.52
N THR A 23 -11.09 -1.03 -4.12
CA THR A 23 -10.43 -0.35 -3.00
C THR A 23 -10.67 -1.07 -1.68
N ASP A 24 -11.90 -1.47 -1.40
CA ASP A 24 -12.28 -2.22 -0.20
C ASP A 24 -11.53 -3.55 -0.09
N ALA A 25 -11.37 -4.25 -1.22
CA ALA A 25 -10.66 -5.52 -1.30
C ALA A 25 -9.15 -5.44 -0.98
N ILE A 26 -8.51 -4.29 -1.25
CA ILE A 26 -7.07 -4.10 -1.02
C ILE A 26 -6.74 -3.32 0.27
N ILE A 27 -7.74 -2.75 0.96
CA ILE A 27 -7.56 -2.16 2.30
C ILE A 27 -7.92 -3.20 3.36
N ARG A 28 -6.95 -4.05 3.70
CA ARG A 28 -7.17 -5.20 4.59
C ARG A 28 -6.81 -4.90 6.04
N PRO A 29 -7.54 -5.47 7.01
CA PRO A 29 -7.18 -5.37 8.42
C PRO A 29 -5.81 -6.02 8.66
N ILE A 30 -5.01 -5.46 9.56
CA ILE A 30 -3.73 -6.04 9.96
C ILE A 30 -3.69 -6.37 11.44
N LEU A 31 -3.11 -7.53 11.75
CA LEU A 31 -2.70 -7.88 13.10
C LEU A 31 -1.18 -7.78 13.18
N ARG A 32 -0.67 -6.90 14.04
CA ARG A 32 0.78 -6.72 14.20
C ARG A 32 1.27 -7.61 15.32
N GLY A 33 2.53 -8.03 15.26
CA GLY A 33 3.12 -8.86 16.33
C GLY A 33 2.95 -8.26 17.74
N ARG A 34 2.99 -6.93 17.87
CA ARG A 34 2.78 -6.23 19.15
C ARG A 34 1.34 -6.30 19.69
N ASP A 35 0.37 -6.61 18.82
CA ASP A 35 -1.05 -6.73 19.15
C ASP A 35 -1.41 -8.18 19.54
N ILE A 36 -0.46 -9.12 19.40
CA ILE A 36 -0.59 -10.54 19.77
C ILE A 36 -0.02 -10.74 21.18
N LYS A 37 -0.79 -11.40 22.04
CA LYS A 37 -0.41 -11.84 23.39
C LYS A 37 -0.34 -13.38 23.42
N LYS A 38 0.23 -13.93 24.48
CA LYS A 38 0.42 -15.40 24.62
C LYS A 38 -0.87 -16.20 24.38
N ASP A 39 -1.99 -15.71 24.91
CA ASP A 39 -3.27 -16.45 24.93
C ASP A 39 -4.41 -15.74 24.16
N ASN A 40 -4.17 -14.55 23.59
CA ASN A 40 -5.19 -13.81 22.82
C ASN A 40 -4.56 -12.76 21.91
N TYR A 41 -5.34 -12.11 21.06
CA TYR A 41 -4.94 -10.93 20.32
C TYR A 41 -6.00 -9.82 20.46
N GLU A 42 -5.56 -8.58 20.32
CA GLU A 42 -6.45 -7.42 20.33
C GLU A 42 -6.26 -6.66 19.03
N TRP A 43 -7.21 -6.79 18.10
CA TRP A 43 -7.12 -6.05 16.86
C TRP A 43 -7.36 -4.56 17.10
N THR A 44 -6.38 -3.74 16.72
CA THR A 44 -6.36 -2.30 17.03
C THR A 44 -7.14 -1.43 16.02
N GLY A 45 -7.98 -2.04 15.18
CA GLY A 45 -8.75 -1.30 14.16
C GLY A 45 -7.88 -0.71 13.05
N LEU A 46 -6.71 -1.32 12.80
CA LEU A 46 -5.75 -0.87 11.81
C LEU A 46 -5.80 -1.71 10.54
N TYR A 47 -5.50 -1.04 9.44
CA TYR A 47 -5.54 -1.55 8.09
C TYR A 47 -4.25 -1.23 7.34
N CYS A 48 -3.98 -2.01 6.31
CA CYS A 48 -2.91 -1.79 5.34
C CYS A 48 -3.52 -1.69 3.94
N ILE A 49 -2.98 -0.77 3.14
CA ILE A 49 -3.23 -0.72 1.70
C ILE A 49 -2.24 -1.70 1.07
N LEU A 50 -2.74 -2.76 0.46
CA LEU A 50 -1.92 -3.81 -0.16
C LEU A 50 -1.46 -3.38 -1.55
N ALA A 51 -0.52 -2.42 -1.59
CA ALA A 51 0.12 -1.98 -2.82
C ALA A 51 1.26 -2.93 -3.20
N TYR A 52 0.89 -4.04 -3.83
CA TYR A 52 1.79 -5.10 -4.28
C TYR A 52 2.78 -4.63 -5.37
N PHE A 53 3.70 -5.50 -5.76
CA PHE A 53 4.64 -5.20 -6.84
C PHE A 53 3.92 -4.83 -8.15
N ASP A 54 4.40 -3.83 -8.88
CA ASP A 54 3.75 -3.27 -10.07
C ASP A 54 2.37 -2.62 -9.80
N PHE A 55 1.94 -2.42 -8.55
CA PHE A 55 0.67 -1.76 -8.23
C PHE A 55 0.55 -0.35 -8.83
N HIS A 56 1.67 0.35 -9.02
CA HIS A 56 1.71 1.65 -9.67
C HIS A 56 1.14 1.64 -11.11
N ARG A 57 1.12 0.49 -11.78
CA ARG A 57 0.53 0.32 -13.13
C ARG A 57 -0.98 0.20 -13.10
N GLU A 58 -1.55 -0.18 -11.96
CA GLU A 58 -3.01 -0.31 -11.78
C GLU A 58 -3.62 0.89 -11.05
N ILE A 59 -2.81 1.88 -10.67
CA ILE A 59 -3.22 3.00 -9.80
C ILE A 59 -4.39 3.81 -10.37
N ASP A 60 -4.54 3.86 -11.69
CA ASP A 60 -5.64 4.56 -12.38
C ASP A 60 -7.02 4.00 -12.02
N LYS A 61 -7.09 2.73 -11.57
CA LYS A 61 -8.31 2.10 -11.07
C LYS A 61 -8.68 2.53 -9.64
N TYR A 62 -7.75 3.17 -8.92
CA TYR A 62 -7.87 3.51 -7.50
C TYR A 62 -7.59 5.00 -7.22
N PRO A 63 -8.32 5.95 -7.84
CA PRO A 63 -8.05 7.38 -7.66
C PRO A 63 -8.17 7.85 -6.19
N ALA A 64 -9.06 7.28 -5.38
CA ALA A 64 -9.15 7.59 -3.95
C ALA A 64 -7.88 7.19 -3.19
N ILE A 65 -7.31 6.01 -3.46
CA ILE A 65 -6.04 5.57 -2.87
C ILE A 65 -4.89 6.44 -3.35
N TYR A 66 -4.83 6.75 -4.65
CA TYR A 66 -3.81 7.63 -5.18
C TYR A 66 -3.81 8.98 -4.47
N ASN A 67 -4.97 9.62 -4.35
CA ASN A 67 -5.13 10.91 -3.67
C ASN A 67 -4.70 10.83 -2.20
N HIS A 68 -5.00 9.73 -1.51
CA HIS A 68 -4.54 9.51 -0.15
C HIS A 68 -3.00 9.37 -0.08
N LEU A 69 -2.40 8.52 -0.91
CA LEU A 69 -0.95 8.27 -0.92
C LEU A 69 -0.15 9.49 -1.40
N LYS A 70 -0.71 10.29 -2.30
CA LYS A 70 -0.08 11.51 -2.85
C LYS A 70 0.29 12.52 -1.76
N GLN A 71 -0.48 12.58 -0.67
CA GLN A 71 -0.18 13.43 0.49
C GLN A 71 1.17 13.09 1.14
N TYR A 72 1.65 11.86 0.96
CA TYR A 72 2.90 11.35 1.51
C TYR A 72 3.99 11.13 0.45
N GLU A 73 3.78 11.57 -0.80
CA GLU A 73 4.66 11.30 -1.94
C GLU A 73 6.14 11.58 -1.63
N THR A 74 6.44 12.75 -1.04
CA THR A 74 7.81 13.12 -0.68
C THR A 74 8.44 12.13 0.29
N ALA A 75 7.70 11.67 1.30
CA ALA A 75 8.19 10.69 2.27
C ALA A 75 8.36 9.31 1.63
N LEU A 76 7.40 8.88 0.81
CA LEU A 76 7.41 7.59 0.11
C LEU A 76 8.54 7.50 -0.91
N LYS A 77 8.79 8.57 -1.67
CA LYS A 77 9.94 8.67 -2.59
C LYS A 77 11.28 8.72 -1.86
N ARG A 78 11.32 9.10 -0.58
CA ARG A 78 12.55 9.15 0.22
C ARG A 78 12.99 7.79 0.76
N ARG A 79 12.14 6.76 0.71
CA ARG A 79 12.46 5.39 1.13
C ARG A 79 13.66 4.86 0.34
N GLY A 80 14.56 4.15 1.01
CA GLY A 80 15.80 3.66 0.40
C GLY A 80 15.54 2.81 -0.84
N GLN A 81 14.56 1.92 -0.77
CA GLN A 81 14.14 1.05 -1.86
C GLN A 81 13.49 1.76 -3.05
N ALA A 82 12.88 2.93 -2.84
CA ALA A 82 12.37 3.76 -3.93
C ALA A 82 13.49 4.54 -4.64
N ARG A 83 14.63 4.74 -3.96
CA ARG A 83 15.76 5.54 -4.43
C ARG A 83 16.91 4.73 -5.01
N TYR A 84 17.11 3.51 -4.50
CA TYR A 84 18.31 2.73 -4.75
C TYR A 84 18.00 1.28 -5.06
N THR A 85 18.87 0.66 -5.85
CA THR A 85 18.95 -0.79 -6.05
C THR A 85 19.62 -1.48 -4.86
N SER A 86 19.70 -2.82 -4.87
CA SER A 86 20.40 -3.61 -3.85
C SER A 86 21.88 -3.22 -3.72
N ASN A 87 22.47 -2.72 -4.79
CA ASN A 87 23.86 -2.27 -4.84
C ASN A 87 24.04 -0.81 -4.36
N GLY A 88 23.00 -0.20 -3.77
CA GLY A 88 23.03 1.16 -3.25
C GLY A 88 23.07 2.27 -4.30
N LYS A 89 22.90 1.94 -5.58
CA LYS A 89 22.94 2.91 -6.70
C LYS A 89 21.55 3.06 -7.34
N PRO A 90 21.16 4.27 -7.78
CA PRO A 90 19.93 4.45 -8.56
C PRO A 90 20.08 3.86 -9.96
N LYS A 91 18.99 3.38 -10.54
CA LYS A 91 18.88 3.05 -11.97
C LYS A 91 18.84 4.34 -12.78
N ILE A 92 19.62 4.41 -13.85
CA ILE A 92 19.63 5.53 -14.79
C ILE A 92 18.85 5.11 -16.05
N GLY A 93 17.93 5.95 -16.53
CA GLY A 93 17.12 5.68 -17.71
C GLY A 93 15.96 4.70 -17.50
N ALA A 94 15.67 4.28 -16.26
CA ALA A 94 14.50 3.47 -15.92
C ALA A 94 13.31 4.33 -15.50
N GLU A 95 12.11 3.73 -15.50
CA GLU A 95 10.84 4.36 -15.07
C GLU A 95 10.94 4.98 -13.65
N TYR A 96 11.68 4.34 -12.75
CA TYR A 96 12.00 4.85 -11.42
C TYR A 96 13.39 4.37 -10.95
N PRO A 97 14.07 5.11 -10.05
CA PRO A 97 15.48 4.88 -9.75
C PRO A 97 15.74 3.69 -8.82
N GLY A 98 14.74 3.27 -8.03
CA GLY A 98 14.89 2.23 -7.02
C GLY A 98 14.59 0.80 -7.47
N GLN A 99 14.52 -0.08 -6.48
CA GLN A 99 13.91 -1.42 -6.60
C GLN A 99 12.39 -1.32 -6.77
N HIS A 100 11.77 -0.36 -6.08
CA HIS A 100 10.32 -0.21 -5.97
C HIS A 100 9.85 1.15 -6.47
N HIS A 101 8.66 1.19 -7.06
CA HIS A 101 7.97 2.46 -7.28
C HIS A 101 7.48 3.02 -5.93
N TRP A 102 7.36 4.34 -5.78
CA TRP A 102 6.97 4.95 -4.49
C TRP A 102 5.54 4.62 -4.05
N LEU A 103 4.72 4.08 -4.96
CA LEU A 103 3.39 3.57 -4.66
C LEU A 103 3.37 2.13 -4.16
N GLU A 104 4.52 1.43 -4.13
CA GLU A 104 4.58 0.00 -3.77
C GLU A 104 5.02 -0.20 -2.31
N LEU A 105 4.74 -1.41 -1.80
CA LEU A 105 5.22 -1.90 -0.51
C LEU A 105 6.65 -2.43 -0.61
N ASP A 106 7.41 -2.21 0.47
CA ASP A 106 8.84 -2.52 0.53
C ASP A 106 9.18 -4.03 0.57
N ASN A 107 8.18 -4.88 0.83
CA ASN A 107 8.36 -6.33 0.98
C ASN A 107 8.01 -7.13 -0.28
N ASN A 108 7.83 -6.45 -1.43
CA ASN A 108 7.50 -7.06 -2.70
C ASN A 108 6.38 -8.12 -2.67
N PRO A 109 5.26 -7.89 -1.96
CA PRO A 109 4.19 -8.87 -1.98
C PRO A 109 3.66 -8.98 -3.41
N ARG A 110 3.48 -10.22 -3.88
CA ARG A 110 2.89 -10.47 -5.19
C ARG A 110 1.37 -10.47 -5.11
N LYS A 111 0.74 -10.22 -6.26
CA LYS A 111 -0.71 -10.19 -6.38
C LYS A 111 -1.35 -11.53 -6.04
N GLU A 112 -0.70 -12.65 -6.38
CA GLU A 112 -1.25 -13.99 -6.14
C GLU A 112 -1.43 -14.29 -4.66
N TYR A 113 -0.54 -13.79 -3.79
CA TYR A 113 -0.68 -13.93 -2.34
C TYR A 113 -1.89 -13.18 -1.77
N MET A 114 -2.50 -12.28 -2.55
CA MET A 114 -3.68 -11.55 -2.11
C MET A 114 -4.93 -12.42 -2.19
N ASP A 115 -4.95 -13.46 -3.05
CA ASP A 115 -6.10 -14.34 -3.25
C ASP A 115 -6.14 -15.49 -2.22
N ASP A 116 -5.04 -15.73 -1.49
CA ASP A 116 -4.92 -16.80 -0.49
C ASP A 116 -5.53 -16.47 0.89
N PHE A 117 -6.11 -15.27 1.07
CA PHE A 117 -6.67 -14.79 2.36
C PHE A 117 -8.04 -14.11 2.22
#